data_AF-A0A8T7KYV2-F1
#
_entry.id   AF-A0A8T7KYV2-F1
#
_cell.length_a   1.000
_cell.length_b   1.000
_cell.length_c   1.000
_cell.angle_alpha   90.00
_cell.angle_beta   90.00
_cell.angle_gamma   90.00
#
_symmetry.space_group_name_H-M   'P 1'
#
loop_
_entity.id
_entity.type
_entity.pdbx_description
1 polymer ?
#
loop_
_entity_poly.entity_id
_entity_poly.type
_entity_poly.pdbx_seq_one_letter_code
_entity_poly.pdbx_strand_id
1 'polypeptide(L)'
;MPEPIEPVEPIPPERARAILDAAIRERLGEDWDDEQTGWVRISGHDYMARLARGRITLDFYVDLLGHVTVEKSTENTPGEAIRLALFILLALSLVIALLIVRIVSGG
;
A
#
# COMPACT_ATOMS: atom_id res chain seq x y z
N MET A 1 -37.11 -27.36 -7.27
CA MET A 1 -37.30 -26.50 -6.08
C MET A 1 -35.93 -25.93 -5.79
N PRO A 2 -35.69 -24.61 -5.89
CA PRO A 2 -34.40 -24.06 -5.48
C PRO A 2 -34.25 -24.26 -3.97
N GLU A 3 -33.06 -24.72 -3.55
CA GLU A 3 -32.70 -24.84 -2.13
C GLU A 3 -32.86 -23.48 -1.44
N PRO A 4 -33.43 -23.41 -0.23
CA PRO A 4 -33.49 -22.16 0.53
C PRO A 4 -32.06 -21.70 0.83
N ILE A 5 -31.78 -20.44 0.50
CA ILE A 5 -30.50 -19.80 0.80
C ILE A 5 -30.47 -19.59 2.32
N GLU A 6 -29.70 -20.39 3.05
CA GLU A 6 -29.54 -20.19 4.49
C GLU A 6 -28.93 -18.81 4.75
N PRO A 7 -29.55 -17.99 5.64
CA PRO A 7 -29.00 -16.71 6.00
C PRO A 7 -27.65 -16.92 6.69
N VAL A 8 -26.58 -16.40 6.10
CA VAL A 8 -25.26 -16.38 6.73
C VAL A 8 -25.34 -15.51 7.98
N GLU A 9 -25.06 -16.09 9.14
CA GLU A 9 -24.92 -15.35 10.40
C GLU A 9 -23.51 -14.73 10.45
N PRO A 10 -23.38 -13.41 10.26
CA PRO A 10 -22.05 -12.78 10.26
C PRO A 10 -21.45 -12.80 11.65
N ILE A 11 -20.13 -12.92 11.73
CA ILE A 11 -19.43 -12.73 12.99
C ILE A 11 -19.71 -11.32 13.56
N PRO A 12 -19.78 -11.17 14.89
CA PRO A 12 -19.92 -9.84 15.48
C PRO A 12 -18.62 -9.03 15.30
N PRO A 13 -18.70 -7.69 15.22
CA PRO A 13 -17.55 -6.82 14.97
C PRO A 13 -16.42 -6.98 16.01
N GLU A 14 -16.76 -7.25 17.27
CA GLU A 14 -15.79 -7.46 18.34
C GLU A 14 -14.97 -8.74 18.11
N ARG A 15 -15.61 -9.79 17.58
CA ARG A 15 -14.92 -11.03 17.20
C ARG A 15 -14.04 -10.79 15.97
N ALA A 16 -14.50 -10.03 15.00
CA ALA A 16 -13.71 -9.67 13.82
C ALA A 16 -12.42 -8.90 14.19
N ARG A 17 -12.51 -7.93 15.11
CA ARG A 17 -11.33 -7.23 15.66
C ARG A 17 -10.35 -8.19 16.34
N ALA A 18 -10.85 -9.09 17.19
CA ALA A 18 -9.99 -10.06 17.86
C ALA A 18 -9.25 -10.98 16.87
N ILE A 19 -9.93 -11.40 15.80
CA ILE A 19 -9.33 -12.20 14.72
C ILE A 19 -8.26 -11.38 13.98
N LEU A 20 -8.55 -10.13 13.63
CA LEU A 20 -7.57 -9.22 13.00
C LEU A 20 -6.33 -9.04 13.86
N ASP A 21 -6.50 -8.69 15.14
CA ASP A 21 -5.38 -8.43 16.04
C ASP A 21 -4.55 -9.70 16.30
N ALA A 22 -5.18 -10.87 16.31
CA ALA A 22 -4.47 -12.15 16.37
C ALA A 22 -3.66 -12.41 15.11
N ALA A 23 -4.25 -12.21 13.92
CA ALA A 23 -3.56 -12.39 12.65
C ALA A 23 -2.42 -11.39 12.43
N ILE A 24 -2.58 -10.15 12.89
CA ILE A 24 -1.52 -9.14 12.86
C ILE A 24 -0.32 -9.61 13.71
N ARG A 25 -0.57 -10.05 14.94
CA ARG A 25 0.49 -10.56 15.83
C ARG A 25 1.14 -11.83 15.30
N GLU A 26 0.37 -12.76 14.75
CA GLU A 26 0.91 -13.96 14.09
C GLU A 26 1.83 -13.59 12.92
N ARG A 27 1.44 -12.59 12.12
CA ARG A 27 2.16 -12.22 10.90
C ARG A 27 3.38 -11.34 11.15
N LEU A 28 3.32 -10.46 12.14
CA LEU A 28 4.28 -9.38 12.38
C LEU A 28 5.06 -9.50 13.70
N GLY A 29 4.60 -10.32 14.64
CA GLY A 29 5.16 -10.47 15.99
C GLY A 29 4.34 -9.72 17.05
N GLU A 30 4.66 -9.94 18.33
CA GLU A 30 4.01 -9.25 19.46
C GLU A 30 4.35 -7.75 19.48
N ASP A 31 5.62 -7.40 19.24
CA ASP A 31 6.10 -6.00 19.23
C ASP A 31 5.89 -5.31 17.87
N TRP A 32 4.81 -5.68 17.15
CA TRP A 32 4.58 -5.17 15.81
C TRP A 32 4.33 -3.67 15.78
N ASP A 33 3.88 -3.06 16.89
CA ASP A 33 3.54 -1.64 17.03
C ASP A 33 4.60 -0.81 17.76
N ASP A 34 5.84 -1.32 17.86
CA ASP A 34 6.98 -0.59 18.44
C ASP A 34 7.14 0.81 17.84
N GLU A 35 7.26 1.84 18.68
CA GLU A 35 7.25 3.24 18.26
C GLU A 35 8.43 3.62 17.34
N GLN A 36 9.56 2.89 17.40
CA GLN A 36 10.76 3.21 16.64
C GLN A 36 10.92 2.38 15.36
N THR A 37 10.45 1.13 15.37
CA THR A 37 10.74 0.16 14.30
C THR A 37 9.51 -0.63 13.83
N GLY A 38 8.38 -0.45 14.51
CA GLY A 38 7.13 -1.15 14.27
C GLY A 38 6.37 -0.65 13.03
N TRP A 39 5.20 -1.25 12.86
CA TRP A 39 4.20 -0.90 11.86
C TRP A 39 3.23 0.09 12.47
N VAL A 40 2.92 1.13 11.72
CA VAL A 40 1.95 2.13 12.12
C VAL A 40 0.60 1.79 11.52
N ARG A 41 -0.44 1.73 12.36
CA ARG A 41 -1.83 1.59 11.88
C ARG A 41 -2.28 2.90 11.26
N ILE A 42 -2.48 2.90 9.94
CA ILE A 42 -2.93 4.09 9.18
C ILE A 42 -4.44 4.24 9.24
N SER A 43 -5.15 3.11 9.09
CA SER A 43 -6.60 3.06 8.96
C SER A 43 -7.09 1.72 9.47
N GLY A 44 -8.28 1.70 10.04
CA GLY A 44 -8.90 0.44 10.45
C GLY A 44 -10.34 0.61 10.85
N HIS A 45 -11.10 -0.46 10.66
CA HIS A 45 -12.43 -0.68 11.19
C HIS A 45 -12.53 -2.16 11.60
N ASP A 46 -13.73 -2.60 11.97
CA ASP A 46 -13.90 -3.88 12.68
C ASP A 46 -13.51 -5.12 11.85
N TYR A 47 -13.43 -4.97 10.54
CA TYR A 47 -13.15 -6.02 9.55
C TYR A 47 -11.94 -5.71 8.68
N MET A 48 -11.23 -4.60 8.95
CA MET A 48 -10.00 -4.26 8.24
C MET A 48 -9.00 -3.53 9.13
N ALA A 49 -7.73 -3.86 9.01
CA ALA A 49 -6.63 -3.04 9.51
C ALA A 49 -5.58 -2.82 8.42
N ARG A 50 -5.25 -1.55 8.17
CA ARG A 50 -4.17 -1.13 7.28
C ARG A 50 -2.98 -0.69 8.10
N LEU A 51 -1.86 -1.38 7.91
CA LEU A 51 -0.60 -1.15 8.58
C LEU A 51 0.46 -0.71 7.57
N ALA A 52 1.35 0.21 7.94
CA ALA A 52 2.47 0.58 7.09
C ALA A 52 3.79 0.66 7.84
N ARG A 53 4.86 0.36 7.10
CA ARG A 53 6.23 0.52 7.54
C ARG A 53 7.09 0.97 6.35
N GLY A 54 7.52 2.23 6.39
CA GLY A 54 8.24 2.84 5.28
C GLY A 54 7.41 2.85 3.99
N ARG A 55 7.88 2.16 2.95
CA ARG A 55 7.22 2.05 1.62
C ARG A 55 6.30 0.82 1.46
N ILE A 56 6.13 0.05 2.53
CA ILE A 56 5.34 -1.18 2.53
C ILE A 56 4.07 -0.94 3.32
N THR A 57 2.94 -1.26 2.70
CA THR A 57 1.62 -1.28 3.30
C THR A 57 1.10 -2.72 3.32
N LEU A 58 0.53 -3.12 4.44
CA LEU A 58 -0.14 -4.40 4.64
C LEU A 58 -1.59 -4.14 5.01
N ASP A 59 -2.50 -4.75 4.27
CA ASP A 59 -3.92 -4.70 4.53
C ASP A 59 -4.39 -6.06 5.02
N PHE A 60 -4.95 -6.07 6.23
CA PHE A 60 -5.58 -7.23 6.82
C PHE A 60 -7.08 -7.05 6.70
N TYR A 61 -7.74 -8.05 6.12
CA TYR A 61 -9.19 -8.10 5.97
C TYR A 61 -9.72 -9.34 6.67
N VAL A 62 -10.85 -9.21 7.35
CA VAL A 62 -11.59 -10.35 7.88
C VAL A 62 -12.97 -10.37 7.22
N ASP A 63 -13.36 -11.52 6.68
CA ASP A 63 -14.69 -11.69 6.12
C ASP A 63 -15.76 -11.95 7.20
N LEU A 64 -17.02 -12.03 6.78
CA LEU A 64 -18.15 -12.26 7.70
C LEU A 64 -18.14 -13.65 8.35
N LEU A 65 -17.30 -14.58 7.88
CA LEU A 65 -17.14 -15.92 8.40
C LEU A 65 -15.89 -16.07 9.29
N GLY A 66 -15.05 -15.04 9.35
CA GLY A 66 -13.82 -15.02 10.14
C GLY A 66 -12.54 -15.41 9.39
N HIS A 67 -12.57 -15.54 8.06
CA HIS A 67 -11.37 -15.78 7.29
C HIS A 67 -10.56 -14.50 7.12
N VAL A 68 -9.25 -14.59 7.40
CA VAL A 68 -8.32 -13.47 7.25
C VAL A 68 -7.66 -13.51 5.88
N THR A 69 -7.72 -12.40 5.16
CA THR A 69 -6.92 -12.15 3.95
C THR A 69 -5.88 -11.08 4.24
N VAL A 70 -4.63 -11.32 3.85
CA VAL A 70 -3.54 -10.35 4.01
C VAL A 70 -3.01 -9.95 2.64
N GLU A 71 -3.20 -8.69 2.29
CA GLU A 71 -2.69 -8.11 1.05
C GLU A 71 -1.45 -7.25 1.32
N LYS A 72 -0.40 -7.48 0.54
CA LYS A 72 0.83 -6.68 0.61
C LYS A 72 0.91 -5.75 -0.58
N SER A 73 0.88 -4.46 -0.30
CA SER A 73 1.10 -3.41 -1.29
C SER A 73 2.44 -2.73 -1.02
N THR A 74 3.37 -2.86 -1.96
CA THR A 74 4.54 -1.96 -1.99
C THR A 74 4.12 -0.75 -2.79
N GLU A 75 4.23 0.43 -2.21
CA GLU A 75 3.98 1.67 -2.95
C GLU A 75 5.10 1.85 -3.97
N ASN A 76 4.91 1.30 -5.17
CA ASN A 76 5.70 1.66 -6.33
C ASN A 76 5.19 3.02 -6.78
N THR A 77 5.44 4.10 -6.03
CA THR A 77 4.95 5.43 -6.37
C THR A 77 5.45 5.77 -7.79
N PRO A 78 4.59 5.81 -8.83
CA PRO A 78 5.02 6.08 -10.19
C PRO A 78 5.62 7.48 -10.34
N GLY A 79 5.37 8.34 -9.36
CA GLY A 79 5.84 9.72 -9.29
C GLY A 79 7.37 9.87 -9.29
N GLU A 80 8.13 8.95 -8.66
CA GLU A 80 9.60 9.04 -8.70
C GLU A 80 10.14 8.80 -10.12
N ALA A 81 9.61 7.80 -10.82
CA ALA A 81 9.98 7.50 -12.21
C ALA A 81 9.57 8.62 -13.18
N ILE A 82 8.36 9.19 -13.00
CA ILE A 82 7.88 10.32 -13.81
C ILE A 82 8.75 11.56 -13.59
N ARG A 83 9.10 11.87 -12.34
CA ARG A 83 9.96 13.03 -12.03
C ARG A 83 11.35 12.87 -12.66
N LEU A 84 11.95 11.68 -12.59
CA LEU A 84 13.23 11.40 -13.25
C LEU A 84 13.13 11.55 -14.76
N ALA A 85 12.08 11.01 -15.38
CA ALA A 85 11.86 11.13 -16.83
C ALA A 85 11.73 12.60 -17.26
N LEU A 86 11.02 13.43 -16.48
CA LEU A 86 10.90 14.87 -16.74
C LEU A 86 12.27 15.57 -16.67
N PHE A 87 13.11 15.26 -15.69
CA PHE A 87 14.46 15.82 -15.61
C PHE A 87 15.35 15.41 -16.79
N ILE A 88 15.26 14.16 -17.23
CA ILE A 88 15.99 13.67 -18.41
C ILE A 88 15.54 14.41 -19.67
N LEU A 89 14.23 14.55 -19.88
CA LEU A 89 13.68 15.28 -21.02
C LEU A 89 14.07 16.77 -21.00
N LEU A 90 14.02 17.39 -19.82
CA LEU A 90 14.46 18.78 -19.65
C LEU A 90 15.94 18.96 -19.97
N ALA A 91 16.80 18.08 -19.45
CA ALA A 91 18.24 18.11 -19.72
C ALA A 91 18.53 17.89 -21.22
N LEU A 92 17.85 16.95 -21.85
CA LEU A 92 17.98 16.69 -23.28
C LEU A 92 17.58 17.91 -24.12
N SER A 93 16.46 18.55 -23.76
CA SER A 93 16.01 19.80 -24.40
C SER A 93 17.07 20.90 -24.30
N LEU A 94 17.68 21.08 -23.14
CA LEU A 94 18.73 22.08 -22.92
C LEU A 94 19.99 21.79 -23.76
N VAL A 95 20.39 20.51 -23.86
CA VAL A 95 21.52 20.09 -24.70
C VAL A 95 21.24 20.40 -26.17
N ILE A 96 20.04 20.06 -26.67
CA ILE A 96 19.64 20.36 -28.06
C ILE A 96 19.68 21.86 -28.33
N ALA A 97 19.13 22.68 -27.42
CA ALA A 97 19.16 24.13 -27.55
C ALA A 97 20.61 24.68 -27.62
N LEU A 98 21.51 24.18 -26.78
CA LEU A 98 22.93 24.54 -26.78
C LEU A 98 23.64 24.15 -28.07
N LEU A 99 23.32 22.99 -28.63
CA LEU A 99 23.87 22.55 -29.92
C LEU A 99 23.42 23.46 -31.07
N ILE A 100 22.15 23.86 -31.10
CA ILE A 100 21.62 24.78 -32.11
C ILE A 100 22.33 26.14 -32.01
N VAL A 101 22.45 26.70 -30.79
CA VAL A 101 23.17 27.97 -30.58
C VAL A 101 24.61 27.87 -31.07
N ARG A 102 25.32 26.78 -30.75
CA ARG A 102 26.71 26.60 -31.18
C ARG A 102 26.86 26.56 -32.72
N ILE A 103 25.92 25.92 -33.42
CA ILE A 103 25.94 25.86 -34.88
C ILE A 103 25.68 27.24 -35.49
N VAL A 104 24.75 28.01 -34.94
CA VAL A 104 24.39 29.34 -35.44
C VAL A 104 25.46 30.39 -35.12
N SER A 105 26.11 30.32 -33.96
CA SER A 105 27.12 31.30 -33.54
C SER A 105 28.56 30.98 -33.98
N GLY A 106 28.82 29.76 -34.46
CA GLY A 106 30.14 29.32 -34.91
C GLY A 106 30.33 29.30 -36.43
N GLY A 107 29.32 29.69 -37.20
CA GLY A 107 29.35 29.86 -38.66
C GLY A 107 29.50 31.30 -39.10
#